data_AF-A0A8X7QFM4-F1
#
_entry.id   AF-A0A8X7QFM4-F1
#
_cell.length_a   1.000
_cell.length_b   1.000
_cell.length_c   1.000
_cell.angle_alpha   90.00
_cell.angle_beta   90.00
_cell.angle_gamma   90.00
#
_symmetry.space_group_name_H-M   'P 1'
#
loop_
_entity.id
_entity.type
_entity.pdbx_description
1 polymer ?
#
loop_
_entity_poly.entity_id
_entity_poly.type
_entity_poly.pdbx_seq_one_letter_code
_entity_poly.pdbx_strand_id
1 'polypeptide(L)'
;MVKQDSVRLLTVEGCAALGKLLEPQECAARILHVIVNFSQQDKSWRVRYMVANQLYELCEAVGPDSTRTDLVPAYVGLLRDNEAEVRIAAAGKVTKFCQLLNPELVIQHILPCVKEISTDSSQHVRSVLASVIMGMAPIIGKDSTIEHLLPIFLSLLKAIVELAEDRHCRVRLAIIEYVPLLASQLGIGFFDDKLGAICMQWLQDKLQQTTSEITCSKFLHVVIEASKDRVPNVKFNVAKLLQSLIPLVDQSVVEKTIRQCLVDLSEDPDVDVRYFANQALRSIDGAAVAQS
;
A
#
# COMPACT_ATOMS: atom_id res chain seq x y z
N MET A 1 13.62 -23.96 27.16
CA MET A 1 13.49 -22.71 26.38
C MET A 1 12.05 -22.42 25.94
N VAL A 2 11.36 -23.31 25.21
CA VAL A 2 10.00 -23.03 24.66
C VAL A 2 8.95 -22.59 25.71
N LYS A 3 8.91 -23.20 26.90
CA LYS A 3 7.92 -22.82 27.95
C LYS A 3 8.09 -21.39 28.49
N GLN A 4 9.30 -20.84 28.50
CA GLN A 4 9.55 -19.49 29.02
C GLN A 4 9.21 -18.41 28.00
N ASP A 5 9.35 -18.73 26.71
CA ASP A 5 8.92 -17.85 25.61
C ASP A 5 7.40 -17.67 25.61
N SER A 6 6.63 -18.74 25.83
CA SER A 6 5.17 -18.66 25.91
C SER A 6 4.69 -17.71 27.01
N VAL A 7 5.33 -17.70 28.18
CA VAL A 7 4.97 -16.78 29.28
C VAL A 7 5.27 -15.33 28.90
N ARG A 8 6.42 -15.06 28.27
CA ARG A 8 6.78 -13.70 27.82
C ARG A 8 5.89 -13.20 26.70
N LEU A 9 5.48 -14.07 25.77
CA LEU A 9 4.49 -13.73 24.74
C LEU A 9 3.17 -13.28 25.35
N LEU A 10 2.63 -14.07 26.29
CA LEU A 10 1.41 -13.71 27.02
C LEU A 10 1.59 -12.43 27.87
N THR A 11 2.82 -12.15 28.32
CA THR A 11 3.12 -10.91 29.04
C THR A 11 2.95 -9.69 28.15
N VAL A 12 3.38 -9.75 26.88
CA VAL A 12 3.18 -8.64 25.93
C VAL A 12 1.69 -8.40 25.67
N GLU A 13 0.91 -9.47 25.44
CA GLU A 13 -0.55 -9.39 25.29
C GLU A 13 -1.23 -8.82 26.54
N GLY A 14 -0.81 -9.28 27.72
CA GLY A 14 -1.30 -8.78 28.99
C GLY A 14 -0.97 -7.30 29.18
N CYS A 15 0.21 -6.84 28.76
CA CYS A 15 0.60 -5.43 28.84
C CYS A 15 -0.30 -4.53 28.00
N ALA A 16 -0.66 -4.91 26.77
CA ALA A 16 -1.57 -4.10 25.97
C ALA A 16 -3.01 -4.12 26.53
N ALA A 17 -3.46 -5.25 27.08
CA ALA A 17 -4.76 -5.34 27.74
C ALA A 17 -4.82 -4.47 29.01
N LEU A 18 -3.78 -4.54 29.85
CA LEU A 18 -3.65 -3.71 31.05
C LEU A 18 -3.52 -2.22 30.69
N GLY A 19 -2.83 -1.91 29.59
CA GLY A 19 -2.67 -0.55 29.09
C GLY A 19 -4.00 0.16 28.80
N LYS A 20 -5.07 -0.60 28.54
CA LYS A 20 -6.42 -0.06 28.33
C LYS A 20 -7.20 0.20 29.63
N LEU A 21 -6.70 -0.29 30.76
CA LEU A 21 -7.36 -0.23 32.06
C LEU A 21 -6.69 0.77 33.03
N LEU A 22 -5.45 1.15 32.75
CA LEU A 22 -4.63 1.99 33.62
C LEU A 22 -4.47 3.39 33.03
N GLU A 23 -4.17 4.37 33.89
CA GLU A 23 -3.81 5.71 33.44
C GLU A 23 -2.40 5.71 32.79
N PRO A 24 -2.12 6.62 31.83
CA PRO A 24 -0.85 6.62 31.11
C PRO A 24 0.39 6.68 31.99
N GLN A 25 0.34 7.41 33.10
CA GLN A 25 1.44 7.51 34.06
C GLN A 25 1.73 6.17 34.74
N GLU A 26 0.70 5.40 35.06
CA GLU A 26 0.85 4.06 35.64
C GLU A 26 1.33 3.04 34.61
N CYS A 27 0.85 3.14 33.37
CA CYS A 27 1.36 2.37 32.24
C CYS A 27 2.86 2.63 32.03
N ALA A 28 3.27 3.90 32.02
CA ALA A 28 4.67 4.27 31.88
C ALA A 28 5.52 3.70 33.03
N ALA A 29 5.04 3.81 34.27
CA ALA A 29 5.78 3.31 35.44
C ALA A 29 5.92 1.78 35.48
N ARG A 30 4.90 1.04 35.03
CA ARG A 30 4.82 -0.42 35.23
C ARG A 30 5.07 -1.26 33.99
N ILE A 31 4.67 -0.77 32.81
CA ILE A 31 4.63 -1.53 31.56
C ILE A 31 5.79 -1.14 30.64
N LEU A 32 6.09 0.16 30.54
CA LEU A 32 7.02 0.68 29.52
C LEU A 32 8.40 0.01 29.55
N HIS A 33 9.01 -0.12 30.74
CA HIS A 33 10.32 -0.75 30.87
C HIS A 33 10.33 -2.21 30.41
N VAL A 34 9.23 -2.95 30.64
CA VAL A 34 9.10 -4.36 30.23
C VAL A 34 9.06 -4.44 28.70
N ILE A 35 8.24 -3.60 28.07
CA ILE A 35 8.07 -3.56 26.61
C ILE A 35 9.37 -3.15 25.91
N VAL A 36 10.03 -2.09 26.40
CA VAL A 36 11.30 -1.61 25.83
C VAL A 36 12.36 -2.71 25.96
N ASN A 37 12.48 -3.32 27.14
CA ASN A 37 13.44 -4.40 27.36
C ASN A 37 13.15 -5.60 26.45
N PHE A 38 11.89 -6.01 26.30
CA PHE A 38 11.52 -7.09 25.40
C PHE A 38 11.82 -6.77 23.94
N SER A 39 11.57 -5.53 23.49
CA SER A 39 11.85 -5.13 22.10
C SER A 39 13.34 -5.13 21.76
N GLN A 40 14.22 -4.78 22.71
CA GLN A 40 15.64 -4.54 22.44
C GLN A 40 16.56 -5.69 22.87
N GLN A 41 16.22 -6.41 23.94
CA GLN A 41 17.13 -7.35 24.60
C GLN A 41 16.61 -8.79 24.64
N ASP A 42 15.35 -9.06 24.31
CA ASP A 42 14.85 -10.44 24.37
C ASP A 42 15.51 -11.30 23.29
N LYS A 43 16.00 -12.48 23.70
CA LYS A 43 16.67 -13.42 22.80
C LYS A 43 15.70 -14.08 21.82
N SER A 44 14.43 -14.20 22.17
CA SER A 44 13.41 -14.82 21.35
C SER A 44 12.83 -13.80 20.38
N TRP A 45 13.10 -13.99 19.09
CA TRP A 45 12.52 -13.14 18.04
C TRP A 45 10.98 -13.15 18.07
N ARG A 46 10.35 -14.22 18.58
CA ARG A 46 8.89 -14.30 18.73
C ARG A 46 8.37 -13.27 19.73
N VAL A 47 9.10 -13.04 20.82
CA VAL A 47 8.73 -12.02 21.82
C VAL A 47 8.85 -10.64 21.19
N ARG A 48 9.95 -10.36 20.48
CA ARG A 48 10.16 -9.09 19.76
C ARG A 48 9.09 -8.87 18.67
N TYR A 49 8.75 -9.91 17.93
CA TYR A 49 7.66 -9.95 16.95
C TYR A 49 6.32 -9.62 17.61
N MET A 50 6.04 -10.15 18.80
CA MET A 50 4.81 -9.84 19.52
C MET A 50 4.78 -8.38 19.96
N VAL A 51 5.91 -7.83 20.44
CA VAL A 51 6.01 -6.40 20.76
C VAL A 51 5.74 -5.54 19.52
N ALA A 52 6.35 -5.86 18.37
CA ALA A 52 6.11 -5.14 17.12
C ALA A 52 4.62 -5.14 16.71
N ASN A 53 3.90 -6.24 16.93
CA ASN A 53 2.48 -6.35 16.59
C ASN A 53 1.56 -5.51 17.47
N GLN A 54 1.96 -5.23 18.72
CA GLN A 54 1.16 -4.51 19.72
C GLN A 54 1.67 -3.10 20.01
N LEU A 55 2.71 -2.66 19.32
CA LEU A 55 3.38 -1.42 19.65
C LEU A 55 2.46 -0.20 19.51
N TYR A 56 1.52 -0.24 18.57
CA TYR A 56 0.54 0.82 18.37
C TYR A 56 -0.36 0.98 19.63
N GLU A 57 -0.95 -0.12 20.09
CA GLU A 57 -1.81 -0.15 21.28
C GLU A 57 -1.03 0.24 22.54
N LEU A 58 0.25 -0.14 22.62
CA LEU A 58 1.14 0.23 23.71
C LEU A 58 1.48 1.72 23.71
N CYS A 59 1.61 2.35 22.54
CA CYS A 59 1.81 3.80 22.43
C CYS A 59 0.58 4.58 22.94
N GLU A 60 -0.62 4.14 22.57
CA GLU A 60 -1.87 4.74 23.07
C GLU A 60 -1.96 4.63 24.60
N ALA A 61 -1.50 3.50 25.16
CA ALA A 61 -1.53 3.26 26.61
C ALA A 61 -0.53 4.10 27.42
N VAL A 62 0.69 4.34 26.93
CA VAL A 62 1.73 5.08 27.69
C VAL A 62 1.73 6.59 27.44
N GLY A 63 0.99 7.04 26.44
CA GLY A 63 0.87 8.46 26.07
C GLY A 63 2.06 9.01 25.26
N PRO A 64 1.90 10.23 24.71
CA PRO A 64 2.79 10.78 23.68
C PRO A 64 4.23 11.03 24.14
N ASP A 65 4.43 11.46 25.40
CA ASP A 65 5.78 11.76 25.93
C ASP A 65 6.64 10.50 26.04
N SER A 66 6.07 9.44 26.62
CA SER A 66 6.69 8.11 26.71
C SER A 66 6.88 7.50 25.33
N THR A 67 5.90 7.66 24.43
CA THR A 67 6.03 7.18 23.04
C THR A 67 7.23 7.82 22.35
N ARG A 68 7.36 9.14 22.45
CA ARG A 68 8.47 9.88 21.85
C ARG A 68 9.83 9.48 22.42
N THR A 69 9.91 9.37 23.75
CA THR A 69 11.20 9.20 24.45
C THR A 69 11.70 7.76 24.39
N ASP A 70 10.80 6.79 24.54
CA ASP A 70 11.16 5.39 24.76
C ASP A 70 10.71 4.46 23.63
N LEU A 71 9.50 4.66 23.09
CA LEU A 71 8.95 3.74 22.08
C LEU A 71 9.43 4.03 20.66
N VAL A 72 9.75 5.29 20.31
CA VAL A 72 10.37 5.60 19.00
C VAL A 72 11.72 4.89 18.83
N PRO A 73 12.68 4.97 19.79
CA PRO A 73 13.92 4.20 19.71
C PRO A 73 13.70 2.68 19.67
N ALA A 74 12.77 2.17 20.47
CA ALA A 74 12.39 0.75 20.45
C ALA A 74 11.86 0.31 19.08
N TYR A 75 11.01 1.13 18.45
CA TYR A 75 10.46 0.84 17.14
C TYR A 75 11.51 0.85 16.04
N VAL A 76 12.44 1.81 16.08
CA VAL A 76 13.60 1.85 15.17
C VAL A 76 14.42 0.57 15.30
N GLY A 77 14.61 0.06 16.52
CA GLY A 77 15.26 -1.24 16.76
C GLY A 77 14.51 -2.41 16.10
N LEU A 78 13.18 -2.45 16.22
CA LEU A 78 12.35 -3.50 15.62
C LEU A 78 12.33 -3.43 14.08
N LEU A 79 12.34 -2.24 13.49
CA LEU A 79 12.45 -2.04 12.04
C LEU A 79 13.80 -2.54 11.49
N ARG A 80 14.84 -2.55 12.31
CA ARG A 80 16.19 -3.02 11.99
C ARG A 80 16.53 -4.38 12.63
N ASP A 81 15.52 -5.12 13.07
CA ASP A 81 15.74 -6.42 13.72
C ASP A 81 16.48 -7.39 12.79
N ASN A 82 17.31 -8.27 13.36
CA ASN A 82 18.01 -9.28 12.58
C ASN A 82 17.06 -10.30 11.94
N GLU A 83 15.91 -10.57 12.56
CA GLU A 83 14.93 -11.55 12.09
C GLU A 83 13.92 -10.92 11.12
N ALA A 84 13.74 -11.52 9.95
CA ALA A 84 12.87 -10.97 8.91
C ALA A 84 11.41 -10.88 9.37
N GLU A 85 10.91 -11.86 10.14
CA GLU A 85 9.53 -11.86 10.66
C GLU A 85 9.25 -10.66 11.57
N VAL A 86 10.22 -10.25 12.38
CA VAL A 86 10.08 -9.07 13.25
C VAL A 86 10.01 -7.81 12.39
N ARG A 87 10.88 -7.69 11.38
CA ARG A 87 10.86 -6.57 10.44
C ARG A 87 9.57 -6.51 9.62
N ILE A 88 9.01 -7.66 9.21
CA ILE A 88 7.71 -7.75 8.53
C ILE A 88 6.60 -7.17 9.44
N ALA A 89 6.54 -7.61 10.70
CA ALA A 89 5.54 -7.12 11.65
C ALA A 89 5.67 -5.62 11.90
N ALA A 90 6.90 -5.15 12.11
CA ALA A 90 7.18 -3.72 12.31
C ALA A 90 6.81 -2.91 11.05
N ALA A 91 7.34 -3.27 9.88
CA ALA A 91 7.08 -2.55 8.63
C ALA A 91 5.59 -2.48 8.29
N GLY A 92 4.83 -3.55 8.51
CA GLY A 92 3.38 -3.58 8.26
C GLY A 92 2.56 -2.62 9.13
N LYS A 93 3.14 -2.08 10.19
CA LYS A 93 2.50 -1.12 11.11
C LYS A 93 3.07 0.30 10.99
N VAL A 94 4.04 0.54 10.10
CA VAL A 94 4.79 1.81 10.03
C VAL A 94 3.89 3.02 9.86
N THR A 95 2.90 2.93 8.98
CA THR A 95 1.93 4.00 8.75
C THR A 95 1.13 4.34 10.00
N LYS A 96 0.60 3.32 10.68
CA LYS A 96 -0.18 3.52 11.91
C LYS A 96 0.67 4.11 13.03
N PHE A 97 1.91 3.66 13.15
CA PHE A 97 2.84 4.21 14.13
C PHE A 97 3.17 5.68 13.84
N CYS A 98 3.40 6.03 12.57
CA CYS A 98 3.68 7.43 12.17
C CYS A 98 2.50 8.37 12.46
N GLN A 99 1.26 7.88 12.47
CA GLN A 99 0.08 8.70 12.80
C GLN A 99 0.07 9.16 14.27
N LEU A 100 0.84 8.51 15.15
CA LEU A 100 0.97 8.87 16.55
C LEU A 100 2.09 9.91 16.80
N LEU A 101 2.85 10.26 15.76
CA LEU A 101 4.01 11.13 15.85
C LEU A 101 3.76 12.45 15.12
N ASN A 102 4.54 13.47 15.48
CA ASN A 102 4.64 14.66 14.66
C ASN A 102 5.49 14.38 13.39
N PRO A 103 5.31 15.17 12.32
CA PRO A 103 6.05 14.97 11.06
C PRO A 103 7.57 14.99 11.24
N GLU A 104 8.09 15.84 12.13
CA GLU A 104 9.53 15.98 12.37
C GLU A 104 10.16 14.68 12.86
N LEU A 105 9.53 14.00 13.84
CA LEU A 105 10.03 12.71 14.35
C LEU A 105 9.95 11.61 13.29
N VAL A 106 8.90 11.61 12.46
CA VAL A 106 8.76 10.64 11.36
C VAL A 106 9.91 10.80 10.37
N ILE A 107 10.16 12.03 9.94
CA ILE A 107 11.23 12.35 8.97
C ILE A 107 12.60 12.04 9.56
N GLN A 108 12.84 12.38 10.83
CA GLN A 108 14.15 12.22 11.47
C GLN A 108 14.49 10.76 11.79
N HIS A 109 13.51 9.97 12.26
CA HIS A 109 13.78 8.64 12.82
C HIS A 109 13.22 7.49 12.01
N ILE A 110 12.03 7.64 11.43
CA ILE A 110 11.34 6.53 10.76
C ILE A 110 11.67 6.47 9.27
N LEU A 111 11.70 7.62 8.59
CA LEU A 111 11.97 7.70 7.16
C LEU A 111 13.34 7.08 6.75
N PRO A 112 14.44 7.24 7.51
CA PRO A 112 15.69 6.53 7.23
C PRO A 112 15.52 5.01 7.28
N CYS A 113 14.77 4.49 8.25
CA CYS A 113 14.49 3.05 8.37
C CYS A 113 13.64 2.55 7.20
N VAL A 114 12.63 3.33 6.77
CA VAL A 114 11.82 3.02 5.58
C VAL A 114 12.68 2.92 4.32
N LYS A 115 13.66 3.83 4.16
CA LYS A 115 14.61 3.78 3.06
C LYS A 115 15.47 2.52 3.10
N GLU A 116 16.00 2.14 4.27
CA GLU A 116 16.77 0.89 4.43
C GLU A 116 15.93 -0.35 4.10
N ILE A 117 14.70 -0.42 4.64
CA ILE A 117 13.77 -1.54 4.42
C ILE A 117 13.36 -1.66 2.94
N SER A 118 13.36 -0.56 2.18
CA SER A 118 13.04 -0.61 0.75
C SER A 118 14.00 -1.49 -0.06
N THR A 119 15.21 -1.66 0.44
CA THR A 119 16.27 -2.51 -0.11
C THR A 119 16.55 -3.73 0.76
N ASP A 120 15.60 -4.11 1.64
CA ASP A 120 15.75 -5.25 2.55
C ASP A 120 16.10 -6.53 1.78
N SER A 121 16.91 -7.42 2.38
CA SER A 121 17.27 -8.69 1.76
C SER A 121 16.06 -9.60 1.56
N SER A 122 15.08 -9.55 2.45
CA SER A 122 13.85 -10.34 2.39
C SER A 122 12.80 -9.69 1.49
N GLN A 123 12.39 -10.43 0.45
CA GLN A 123 11.30 -9.98 -0.44
C GLN A 123 9.97 -9.77 0.29
N HIS A 124 9.74 -10.51 1.38
CA HIS A 124 8.50 -10.40 2.16
C HIS A 124 8.46 -9.08 2.94
N VAL A 125 9.59 -8.65 3.51
CA VAL A 125 9.68 -7.35 4.19
C VAL A 125 9.43 -6.22 3.18
N ARG A 126 10.11 -6.26 2.02
CA ARG A 126 9.92 -5.26 0.94
C ARG A 126 8.45 -5.19 0.48
N SER A 127 7.81 -6.35 0.31
CA SER A 127 6.41 -6.44 -0.13
C SER A 127 5.44 -5.85 0.89
N VAL A 128 5.66 -6.12 2.18
CA VAL A 128 4.82 -5.53 3.24
C VAL A 128 5.01 -4.01 3.29
N LEU A 129 6.24 -3.51 3.24
CA LEU A 129 6.47 -2.06 3.21
C LEU A 129 5.76 -1.41 2.02
N ALA A 130 5.89 -1.99 0.82
CA ALA A 130 5.25 -1.47 -0.39
C ALA A 130 3.71 -1.35 -0.25
N SER A 131 3.09 -2.24 0.52
CA SER A 131 1.64 -2.23 0.74
C SER A 131 1.13 -1.15 1.71
N VAL A 132 2.01 -0.51 2.48
CA VAL A 132 1.61 0.47 3.50
C VAL A 132 2.26 1.84 3.35
N ILE A 133 3.43 1.91 2.70
CA ILE A 133 4.30 3.09 2.67
C ILE A 133 3.60 4.37 2.24
N MET A 134 2.67 4.29 1.28
CA MET A 134 1.96 5.47 0.78
C MET A 134 1.00 6.09 1.79
N GLY A 135 0.59 5.36 2.82
CA GLY A 135 -0.18 5.92 3.92
C GLY A 135 0.61 6.92 4.77
N MET A 136 1.94 7.01 4.61
CA MET A 136 2.77 8.04 5.27
C MET A 136 2.70 9.40 4.58
N ALA A 137 2.27 9.46 3.32
CA ALA A 137 2.22 10.71 2.54
C ALA A 137 1.42 11.84 3.22
N PRO A 138 0.20 11.62 3.76
CA PRO A 138 -0.52 12.67 4.49
C PRO A 138 0.19 13.12 5.79
N ILE A 139 1.11 12.32 6.33
CA ILE A 139 1.78 12.58 7.61
C ILE A 139 3.01 13.48 7.41
N ILE A 140 3.83 13.17 6.41
CA ILE A 140 5.08 13.91 6.15
C ILE A 140 4.88 15.11 5.21
N GLY A 141 3.69 15.25 4.62
CA GLY A 141 3.36 16.33 3.70
C GLY A 141 3.87 16.11 2.27
N LYS A 142 3.41 16.98 1.37
CA LYS A 142 3.60 16.83 -0.08
C LYS A 142 5.07 16.86 -0.49
N ASP A 143 5.84 17.83 0.00
CA ASP A 143 7.22 18.04 -0.44
C ASP A 143 8.11 16.85 -0.04
N SER A 144 8.06 16.43 1.23
CA SER A 144 8.79 15.25 1.70
C SER A 144 8.31 13.95 1.05
N THR A 145 7.03 13.86 0.68
CA THR A 145 6.50 12.72 -0.08
C THR A 145 7.16 12.63 -1.46
N ILE A 146 7.22 13.74 -2.18
CA ILE A 146 7.82 13.80 -3.52
C ILE A 146 9.33 13.53 -3.44
N GLU A 147 10.01 14.16 -2.49
CA GLU A 147 11.47 14.09 -2.39
C GLU A 147 11.97 12.72 -1.93
N HIS A 148 11.27 12.09 -0.97
CA HIS A 148 11.81 10.91 -0.29
C HIS A 148 10.95 9.66 -0.45
N LEU A 149 9.64 9.77 -0.21
CA LEU A 149 8.76 8.60 -0.12
C LEU A 149 8.48 7.99 -1.49
N LEU A 150 8.29 8.84 -2.49
CA LEU A 150 7.92 8.40 -3.81
C LEU A 150 9.04 7.64 -4.55
N PRO A 151 10.32 8.09 -4.55
CA PRO A 151 11.41 7.29 -5.11
C PRO A 151 11.50 5.89 -4.49
N ILE A 152 11.27 5.80 -3.18
CA ILE A 152 11.24 4.53 -2.46
C ILE A 152 10.09 3.64 -2.96
N PHE A 153 8.88 4.20 -3.04
CA PHE A 153 7.72 3.50 -3.56
C PHE A 153 7.98 2.98 -4.98
N LEU A 154 8.40 3.84 -5.91
CA LEU A 154 8.71 3.46 -7.30
C LEU A 154 9.79 2.35 -7.39
N SER A 155 10.80 2.40 -6.53
CA SER A 155 11.84 1.36 -6.47
C SER A 155 11.26 0.01 -6.01
N LEU A 156 10.46 0.02 -4.94
CA LEU A 156 9.78 -1.18 -4.44
C LEU A 156 8.83 -1.77 -5.48
N LEU A 157 8.12 -0.91 -6.19
CA LEU A 157 7.22 -1.29 -7.27
C LEU A 157 7.96 -2.03 -8.38
N LYS A 158 9.04 -1.42 -8.90
CA LYS A 158 9.86 -2.04 -9.93
C LYS A 158 10.42 -3.38 -9.47
N ALA A 159 10.98 -3.44 -8.27
CA ALA A 159 11.55 -4.66 -7.70
C ALA A 159 10.51 -5.79 -7.54
N ILE A 160 9.28 -5.46 -7.13
CA ILE A 160 8.21 -6.46 -6.96
C ILE A 160 7.67 -6.94 -8.30
N VAL A 161 7.65 -6.06 -9.32
CA VAL A 161 7.21 -6.40 -10.68
C VAL A 161 8.22 -7.29 -11.39
N GLU A 162 9.52 -7.03 -11.24
CA GLU A 162 10.58 -7.88 -11.79
C GLU A 162 10.62 -9.27 -11.15
N LEU A 163 10.18 -9.39 -9.89
CA LEU A 163 10.07 -10.67 -9.16
C LEU A 163 8.75 -11.41 -9.43
N ALA A 164 7.85 -10.86 -10.26
CA ALA A 164 6.51 -11.38 -10.46
C ALA A 164 6.43 -12.54 -11.47
N GLU A 165 7.05 -13.67 -11.13
CA GLU A 165 6.45 -14.97 -11.46
C GLU A 165 5.34 -15.26 -10.42
N ASP A 166 4.17 -14.69 -10.69
CA ASP A 166 2.85 -15.24 -10.34
C ASP A 166 2.42 -15.44 -8.86
N ARG A 167 2.98 -14.74 -7.85
CA ARG A 167 2.53 -14.97 -6.44
C ARG A 167 2.11 -13.79 -5.58
N HIS A 168 2.18 -12.54 -6.04
CA HIS A 168 1.86 -11.38 -5.19
C HIS A 168 0.88 -10.37 -5.81
N CYS A 169 -0.31 -10.86 -6.21
CA CYS A 169 -1.47 -10.02 -6.60
C CYS A 169 -1.87 -8.95 -5.55
N ARG A 170 -1.52 -9.13 -4.27
CA ARG A 170 -1.83 -8.19 -3.18
C ARG A 170 -1.13 -6.84 -3.31
N VAL A 171 0.12 -6.83 -3.78
CA VAL A 171 0.87 -5.57 -3.93
C VAL A 171 0.30 -4.78 -5.11
N ARG A 172 0.03 -5.44 -6.24
CA ARG A 172 -0.65 -4.82 -7.41
C ARG A 172 -2.02 -4.21 -7.03
N LEU A 173 -2.80 -4.89 -6.19
CA LEU A 173 -4.08 -4.37 -5.68
C LEU A 173 -3.91 -3.20 -4.71
N ALA A 174 -2.97 -3.27 -3.77
CA ALA A 174 -2.68 -2.16 -2.86
C ALA A 174 -2.33 -0.88 -3.65
N ILE A 175 -1.59 -1.01 -4.75
CA ILE A 175 -1.23 0.14 -5.58
C ILE A 175 -2.46 0.76 -6.24
N ILE A 176 -3.35 -0.06 -6.83
CA ILE A 176 -4.62 0.42 -7.39
C ILE A 176 -5.45 1.14 -6.32
N GLU A 177 -5.44 0.66 -5.07
CA GLU A 177 -6.12 1.33 -3.95
C GLU A 177 -5.48 2.68 -3.57
N TYR A 178 -4.17 2.85 -3.75
CA TYR A 178 -3.48 4.11 -3.45
C TYR A 178 -3.45 5.11 -4.62
N VAL A 179 -3.80 4.70 -5.85
CA VAL A 179 -3.83 5.60 -7.03
C VAL A 179 -4.67 6.87 -6.78
N PRO A 180 -5.91 6.79 -6.22
CA PRO A 180 -6.71 7.98 -5.95
C PRO A 180 -6.08 8.90 -4.89
N LEU A 181 -5.43 8.33 -3.88
CA LEU A 181 -4.72 9.09 -2.85
C LEU A 181 -3.52 9.82 -3.44
N LEU A 182 -2.74 9.14 -4.29
CA LEU A 182 -1.60 9.71 -4.99
C LEU A 182 -2.01 10.85 -5.92
N ALA A 183 -3.06 10.63 -6.72
CA ALA A 183 -3.60 11.64 -7.63
C ALA A 183 -4.13 12.88 -6.89
N SER A 184 -4.83 12.68 -5.77
CA SER A 184 -5.37 13.78 -4.96
C SER A 184 -4.30 14.57 -4.20
N GLN A 185 -3.22 13.91 -3.73
CA GLN A 185 -2.18 14.58 -2.94
C GLN A 185 -1.07 15.20 -3.80
N LEU A 186 -0.63 14.51 -4.85
CA LEU A 186 0.51 14.93 -5.67
C LEU A 186 0.07 15.81 -6.84
N GLY A 187 -1.22 15.74 -7.20
CA GLY A 187 -1.78 16.40 -8.36
C GLY A 187 -1.71 15.50 -9.60
N ILE A 188 -2.66 15.76 -10.49
CA ILE A 188 -2.96 14.96 -11.67
C ILE A 188 -1.74 14.81 -12.59
N GLY A 189 -1.11 15.93 -12.96
CA GLY A 189 0.03 15.89 -13.89
C GLY A 189 1.21 15.06 -13.36
N PHE A 190 1.39 15.00 -12.04
CA PHE A 190 2.41 14.16 -11.44
C PHE A 190 2.09 12.66 -11.62
N PHE A 191 0.84 12.28 -11.40
CA PHE A 191 0.38 10.91 -11.63
C PHE A 191 0.63 10.51 -13.08
N ASP A 192 0.27 11.36 -14.04
CA ASP A 192 0.39 11.04 -15.46
C ASP A 192 1.83 10.87 -15.93
N ASP A 193 2.73 11.77 -15.50
CA ASP A 193 4.12 11.77 -15.93
C ASP A 193 4.95 10.61 -15.36
N LYS A 194 4.60 10.11 -14.16
CA LYS A 194 5.45 9.17 -13.41
C LYS A 194 4.81 7.83 -13.11
N LEU A 195 3.50 7.78 -12.91
CA LEU A 195 2.79 6.60 -12.42
C LEU A 195 1.78 6.05 -13.42
N GLY A 196 1.20 6.89 -14.29
CA GLY A 196 0.14 6.53 -15.22
C GLY A 196 0.54 5.38 -16.14
N ALA A 197 1.67 5.50 -16.84
CA ALA A 197 2.17 4.44 -17.73
C ALA A 197 2.45 3.12 -16.99
N ILE A 198 3.00 3.20 -15.77
CA ILE A 198 3.34 2.03 -14.96
C ILE A 198 2.08 1.32 -14.46
N CYS A 199 1.12 2.06 -13.91
CA CYS A 199 -0.17 1.54 -13.48
C CYS A 199 -0.91 0.88 -14.66
N MET A 200 -0.90 1.52 -15.83
CA MET A 200 -1.55 1.01 -17.03
C MET A 200 -0.88 -0.26 -17.58
N GLN A 201 0.45 -0.33 -17.57
CA GLN A 201 1.19 -1.55 -17.92
C GLN A 201 0.81 -2.71 -16.99
N TRP A 202 0.73 -2.48 -15.67
CA TRP A 202 0.35 -3.55 -14.73
C TRP A 202 -1.09 -4.02 -14.86
N LEU A 203 -2.00 -3.09 -15.20
CA LEU A 203 -3.38 -3.43 -15.47
C LEU A 203 -3.46 -4.32 -16.72
N GLN A 204 -2.67 -4.05 -17.76
CA GLN A 204 -2.55 -4.90 -18.95
C GLN A 204 -1.94 -6.27 -18.62
N ASP A 205 -0.83 -6.32 -17.86
CA ASP A 205 -0.12 -7.56 -17.51
C ASP A 205 -1.01 -8.52 -16.69
N LYS A 206 -1.84 -8.00 -15.78
CA LYS A 206 -2.74 -8.82 -14.95
C LYS A 206 -3.87 -9.47 -15.75
N LEU A 207 -4.33 -8.80 -16.81
CA LEU A 207 -5.41 -9.30 -17.66
C LEU A 207 -4.94 -10.42 -18.59
N GLN A 208 -3.66 -10.43 -18.97
CA GLN A 208 -3.07 -11.56 -19.69
C GLN A 208 -2.89 -12.82 -18.82
N GLN A 209 -2.80 -12.66 -17.49
CA GLN A 209 -2.51 -13.76 -16.55
C GLN A 209 -3.75 -14.33 -15.82
N THR A 210 -4.88 -13.64 -15.74
CA THR A 210 -5.99 -14.01 -14.82
C THR A 210 -7.29 -14.36 -15.54
N THR A 211 -7.62 -15.65 -15.66
CA THR A 211 -8.82 -16.22 -16.31
C THR A 211 -10.02 -16.47 -15.38
N SER A 212 -10.18 -15.74 -14.26
CA SER A 212 -11.35 -15.92 -13.37
C SER A 212 -12.42 -14.83 -13.55
N GLU A 213 -13.63 -15.22 -13.96
CA GLU A 213 -14.79 -14.33 -14.20
C GLU A 213 -15.08 -13.37 -13.03
N ILE A 214 -14.94 -13.85 -11.78
CA ILE A 214 -15.26 -13.09 -10.57
C ILE A 214 -14.32 -11.88 -10.39
N THR A 215 -13.05 -12.03 -10.78
CA THR A 215 -12.06 -10.96 -10.67
C THR A 215 -12.25 -9.91 -11.75
N CYS A 216 -12.60 -10.34 -12.98
CA CYS A 216 -12.93 -9.44 -14.09
C CYS A 216 -14.15 -8.58 -13.78
N SER A 217 -15.20 -9.15 -13.16
CA SER A 217 -16.39 -8.42 -12.73
C SER A 217 -16.09 -7.28 -11.73
N LYS A 218 -15.37 -7.60 -10.63
CA LYS A 218 -15.01 -6.59 -9.62
C LYS A 218 -14.05 -5.54 -10.17
N PHE A 219 -13.10 -5.96 -10.99
CA PHE A 219 -12.14 -5.07 -11.63
C PHE A 219 -12.85 -4.11 -12.59
N LEU A 220 -13.74 -4.64 -13.44
CA LEU A 220 -14.51 -3.83 -14.36
C LEU A 220 -15.35 -2.78 -13.62
N HIS A 221 -15.95 -3.12 -12.47
CA HIS A 221 -16.68 -2.14 -11.65
C HIS A 221 -15.79 -0.96 -11.21
N VAL A 222 -14.54 -1.22 -10.79
CA VAL A 222 -13.59 -0.16 -10.43
C VAL A 222 -13.21 0.69 -11.63
N VAL A 223 -12.96 0.06 -12.79
CA VAL A 223 -12.62 0.76 -14.04
C VAL A 223 -13.76 1.64 -14.53
N ILE A 224 -14.99 1.16 -14.45
CA ILE A 224 -16.19 1.93 -14.81
C ILE A 224 -16.41 3.09 -13.84
N GLU A 225 -16.15 2.92 -12.55
CA GLU A 225 -16.27 4.04 -11.61
C GLU A 225 -15.21 5.12 -11.87
N ALA A 226 -13.99 4.71 -12.24
CA ALA A 226 -12.92 5.61 -12.64
C ALA A 226 -13.22 6.40 -13.93
N SER A 227 -14.14 5.93 -14.80
CA SER A 227 -14.52 6.68 -16.01
C SER A 227 -15.27 7.98 -15.69
N LYS A 228 -15.85 8.06 -14.49
CA LYS A 228 -16.59 9.23 -13.99
C LYS A 228 -15.71 10.23 -13.24
N ASP A 229 -14.40 9.99 -13.20
CA ASP A 229 -13.46 10.88 -12.51
C ASP A 229 -13.55 12.30 -13.10
N ARG A 230 -13.19 13.33 -12.33
CA ARG A 230 -13.20 14.72 -12.83
C ARG A 230 -12.02 15.01 -13.74
N VAL A 231 -11.04 14.12 -13.76
CA VAL A 231 -9.73 14.30 -14.37
C VAL A 231 -9.69 13.64 -15.75
N PRO A 232 -9.47 14.40 -16.84
CA PRO A 232 -9.40 13.85 -18.20
C PRO A 232 -8.39 12.72 -18.36
N ASN A 233 -7.25 12.82 -17.69
CA ASN A 233 -6.18 11.83 -17.84
C ASN A 233 -6.54 10.47 -17.24
N VAL A 234 -7.32 10.46 -16.17
CA VAL A 234 -7.91 9.21 -15.63
C VAL A 234 -8.86 8.62 -16.67
N LYS A 235 -9.74 9.44 -17.25
CA LYS A 235 -10.73 9.00 -18.23
C LYS A 235 -10.13 8.43 -19.52
N PHE A 236 -9.13 9.09 -20.12
CA PHE A 236 -8.54 8.56 -21.36
C PHE A 236 -7.74 7.29 -21.10
N ASN A 237 -7.15 7.15 -19.90
CA ASN A 237 -6.49 5.92 -19.49
C ASN A 237 -7.51 4.80 -19.25
N VAL A 238 -8.68 5.11 -18.70
CA VAL A 238 -9.81 4.16 -18.64
C VAL A 238 -10.18 3.68 -20.05
N ALA A 239 -10.27 4.58 -21.05
CA ALA A 239 -10.53 4.19 -22.43
C ALA A 239 -9.47 3.21 -23.00
N LYS A 240 -8.17 3.49 -22.77
CA LYS A 240 -7.07 2.58 -23.16
C LYS A 240 -7.15 1.22 -22.45
N LEU A 241 -7.51 1.21 -21.17
CA LEU A 241 -7.64 -0.03 -20.39
C LEU A 241 -8.81 -0.87 -20.91
N LEU A 242 -9.96 -0.24 -21.11
CA LEU A 242 -11.15 -0.87 -21.68
C LEU A 242 -10.85 -1.44 -23.07
N GLN A 243 -10.06 -0.76 -23.90
CA GLN A 243 -9.61 -1.30 -25.18
C GLN A 243 -8.82 -2.61 -25.02
N SER A 244 -7.89 -2.67 -24.08
CA SER A 244 -7.10 -3.88 -23.82
C SER A 244 -7.90 -5.03 -23.19
N LEU A 245 -9.06 -4.74 -22.60
CA LEU A 245 -9.97 -5.71 -21.99
C LEU A 245 -10.87 -6.41 -23.01
N ILE A 246 -11.14 -5.78 -24.16
CA ILE A 246 -12.04 -6.32 -25.20
C ILE A 246 -11.73 -7.78 -25.55
N PRO A 247 -10.47 -8.20 -25.82
CA PRO A 247 -10.19 -9.58 -26.20
C PRO A 247 -10.22 -10.58 -25.04
N LEU A 248 -10.42 -10.13 -23.79
CA LEU A 248 -10.21 -10.93 -22.57
C LEU A 248 -11.49 -11.19 -21.78
N VAL A 249 -12.61 -10.58 -22.19
CA VAL A 249 -13.90 -10.66 -21.52
C VAL A 249 -14.98 -11.11 -22.50
N ASP A 250 -16.06 -11.69 -21.97
CA ASP A 250 -17.15 -12.16 -22.82
C ASP A 250 -17.77 -11.03 -23.65
N GLN A 251 -18.18 -11.36 -24.86
CA GLN A 251 -18.82 -10.42 -25.78
C GLN A 251 -20.03 -9.70 -25.14
N SER A 252 -20.78 -10.39 -24.27
CA SER A 252 -21.89 -9.79 -23.51
C SER A 252 -21.43 -8.64 -22.61
N VAL A 253 -20.25 -8.76 -21.98
CA VAL A 253 -19.65 -7.71 -21.14
C VAL A 253 -19.13 -6.57 -22.00
N VAL A 254 -18.50 -6.89 -23.13
CA VAL A 254 -18.02 -5.91 -24.11
C VAL A 254 -19.17 -5.04 -24.58
N GLU A 255 -20.26 -5.64 -25.04
CA GLU A 255 -21.39 -4.92 -25.63
C GLU A 255 -22.23 -4.15 -24.59
N LYS A 256 -22.49 -4.74 -23.42
CA LYS A 256 -23.39 -4.11 -22.43
C LYS A 256 -22.70 -3.09 -21.54
N THR A 257 -21.42 -3.28 -21.24
CA THR A 257 -20.73 -2.50 -20.20
C THR A 257 -19.59 -1.67 -20.80
N ILE A 258 -18.67 -2.31 -21.53
CA ILE A 258 -17.48 -1.63 -22.05
C ILE A 258 -17.88 -0.63 -23.14
N ARG A 259 -18.70 -1.05 -24.12
CA ARG A 259 -19.17 -0.18 -25.20
C ARG A 259 -19.91 1.03 -24.65
N GLN A 260 -20.84 0.83 -23.71
CA GLN A 260 -21.60 1.94 -23.12
C GLN A 260 -20.68 2.97 -22.46
N CYS A 261 -19.72 2.53 -21.66
CA CYS A 261 -18.75 3.42 -21.01
C CYS A 261 -17.89 4.19 -22.02
N LEU A 262 -17.43 3.52 -23.09
CA LEU A 262 -16.64 4.15 -24.13
C LEU A 262 -17.45 5.15 -24.96
N VAL A 263 -18.74 4.90 -25.17
CA VAL A 263 -19.65 5.89 -25.79
C VAL A 263 -19.75 7.13 -24.91
N ASP A 264 -19.98 6.96 -23.61
CA ASP A 264 -20.05 8.09 -22.68
C ASP A 264 -18.73 8.91 -22.68
N LEU A 265 -17.57 8.23 -22.72
CA LEU A 265 -16.25 8.88 -22.82
C LEU A 265 -15.99 9.53 -24.19
N SER A 266 -16.62 9.05 -25.26
CA SER A 266 -16.46 9.62 -26.61
C SER A 266 -17.08 11.00 -26.77
N GLU A 267 -17.98 11.37 -25.83
CA GLU A 267 -18.63 12.67 -25.74
C GLU A 267 -17.97 13.60 -24.69
N ASP A 268 -16.84 13.19 -24.09
CA ASP A 268 -16.17 13.98 -23.06
C ASP A 268 -15.64 15.33 -23.60
N PRO A 269 -15.62 16.42 -22.81
CA PRO A 269 -15.08 17.71 -23.26
C PRO A 269 -13.58 17.66 -23.61
N ASP A 270 -12.81 16.73 -23.06
CA ASP A 270 -11.38 16.61 -23.33
C ASP A 270 -11.07 15.89 -24.65
N VAL A 271 -10.09 16.41 -25.41
CA VAL A 271 -9.75 15.90 -26.75
C VAL A 271 -9.13 14.51 -26.69
N ASP A 272 -8.25 14.25 -25.72
CA ASP A 272 -7.55 12.98 -25.61
C ASP A 272 -8.50 11.88 -25.13
N VAL A 273 -9.40 12.21 -24.22
CA VAL A 273 -10.47 11.29 -23.78
C VAL A 273 -11.31 10.83 -24.97
N ARG A 274 -11.79 11.77 -25.78
CA ARG A 274 -12.55 11.42 -27.01
C ARG A 274 -11.72 10.60 -27.98
N TYR A 275 -10.46 10.97 -28.20
CA TYR A 275 -9.57 10.28 -29.13
C TYR A 275 -9.40 8.81 -28.74
N PHE A 276 -9.02 8.53 -27.49
CA PHE A 276 -8.78 7.17 -27.02
C PHE A 276 -10.08 6.35 -26.89
N ALA A 277 -11.20 6.98 -26.51
CA ALA A 277 -12.50 6.32 -26.48
C ALA A 277 -12.95 5.87 -27.87
N ASN A 278 -12.86 6.75 -28.87
CA ASN A 278 -13.19 6.41 -30.25
C ASN A 278 -12.23 5.37 -30.84
N GLN A 279 -10.95 5.41 -30.48
CA GLN A 279 -9.99 4.38 -30.87
C GLN A 279 -10.39 3.00 -30.31
N ALA A 280 -10.82 2.94 -29.05
CA ALA A 280 -11.27 1.70 -28.41
C ALA A 280 -12.57 1.16 -29.02
N LEU A 281 -13.56 2.02 -29.30
CA LEU A 281 -14.82 1.63 -29.95
C LEU A 281 -14.57 0.97 -31.32
N ARG A 282 -13.67 1.54 -32.13
CA ARG A 282 -13.27 0.95 -33.41
C ARG A 282 -12.65 -0.44 -33.26
N SER A 283 -11.95 -0.71 -32.16
CA SER A 283 -11.41 -2.04 -31.87
C SER A 283 -12.50 -3.07 -31.57
N ILE A 284 -13.62 -2.65 -30.95
CA ILE A 284 -14.79 -3.53 -30.75
C ILE A 284 -15.41 -3.87 -32.12
N ASP A 285 -15.63 -2.86 -32.94
CA ASP A 285 -16.29 -3.03 -34.24
C ASP A 285 -15.42 -3.86 -35.21
N GLY A 286 -14.10 -3.67 -35.17
CA GLY A 286 -13.15 -4.47 -35.95
C GLY A 286 -13.06 -5.94 -35.50
N ALA A 287 -13.25 -6.23 -34.20
CA ALA A 287 -13.28 -7.60 -33.70
C ALA A 287 -14.55 -8.36 -34.11
N ALA A 288 -15.69 -7.66 -34.24
CA ALA A 288 -16.96 -8.24 -34.68
C ALA A 288 -16.93 -8.68 -36.15
N VAL A 289 -16.20 -7.97 -37.01
CA VAL A 289 -16.05 -8.29 -38.45
C VAL A 289 -15.10 -9.47 -38.70
N ALA A 290 -14.17 -9.75 -37.78
CA ALA A 290 -13.22 -10.87 -37.90
C ALA A 290 -13.78 -12.23 -37.44
N GLN A 291 -14.95 -12.24 -36.79
CA GLN A 291 -15.61 -13.45 -36.27
C GLN A 291 -16.87 -13.86 -37.07
N SER A 292 -17.24 -13.10 -38.11
CA SER A 292 -18.34 -13.37 -39.05
C SER A 292 -17.83 -13.94 -40.36
#